data_AF-A0A1F7V4U1-F1
#
_entry.id   AF-A0A1F7V4U1-F1
#
_cell.length_a   1.000
_cell.length_b   1.000
_cell.length_c   1.000
_cell.angle_alpha   90.00
_cell.angle_beta   90.00
_cell.angle_gamma   90.00
#
_symmetry.space_group_name_H-M   'P 1'
#
loop_
_entity.id
_entity.type
_entity.pdbx_description
1 polymer ?
#
loop_
_entity_poly.entity_id
_entity_poly.type
_entity_poly.pdbx_seq_one_letter_code
_entity_poly.pdbx_strand_id
1 'polypeptide(L)'
;MFLHTYHPSPILLTLGPVSIHWYGLCMVAGILAGYLLARASFRKAGLAVEFLERLLAPLLAGGFIGARVYHVLNELPYYAAHPLEIVAVWKGGLAIHGALIGGAAALFWFIVRTDAIAKRAPGFRGSLAPFLLFADMLAPGLALGQAIGRWGNYFNQELYGAPTLLPWGIPIDLASRVPGYEGYLYFHPAFLYESLWLFGVALILFFLLTRWARQEPFIEGCVFFLFLALAGIGRFGVEFLRIDAMPYLFGVRLQQLVSALSVALGIFGMLWVRRQRNLPSAAAGTQ
;
A
#
# COMPACT_ATOMS: atom_id res chain seq x y z
N MET A 1 2.92 29.13 -5.21
CA MET A 1 2.26 27.87 -4.77
C MET A 1 2.85 27.50 -3.41
N PHE A 2 2.04 27.23 -2.37
CA PHE A 2 2.51 27.01 -0.98
C PHE A 2 3.71 26.05 -0.88
N LEU A 3 3.64 24.90 -1.58
CA LEU A 3 4.70 23.88 -1.58
C LEU A 3 6.05 24.36 -2.16
N HIS A 4 6.03 25.32 -3.08
CA HIS A 4 7.23 25.84 -3.74
C HIS A 4 8.03 26.79 -2.84
N THR A 5 7.40 27.34 -1.81
CA THR A 5 8.02 28.33 -0.90
C THR A 5 8.19 27.81 0.53
N TYR A 6 7.52 26.71 0.87
CA TYR A 6 7.55 26.14 2.21
C TYR A 6 8.68 25.12 2.37
N HIS A 7 9.51 25.31 3.39
CA HIS A 7 10.54 24.35 3.82
C HIS A 7 10.02 23.55 5.01
N PRO A 8 9.69 22.26 4.82
CA PRO A 8 9.08 21.48 5.89
C PRO A 8 10.11 20.95 6.89
N SER A 9 9.74 20.93 8.18
CA SER A 9 10.48 20.20 9.22
C SER A 9 9.83 18.83 9.47
N PRO A 10 10.61 17.77 9.74
CA PRO A 10 10.06 16.45 10.06
C PRO A 10 9.32 16.41 11.41
N ILE A 11 9.72 17.28 12.35
CA ILE A 11 9.15 17.34 13.70
C ILE A 11 7.89 18.22 13.67
N LEU A 12 6.78 17.63 14.09
CA LEU A 12 5.50 18.32 14.28
C LEU A 12 5.46 19.05 15.62
N LEU A 13 5.84 18.36 16.69
CA LEU A 13 5.78 18.87 18.06
C LEU A 13 6.81 18.15 18.93
N THR A 14 7.50 18.88 19.79
CA THR A 14 8.39 18.31 20.80
C THR A 14 7.77 18.48 22.18
N LEU A 15 7.58 17.36 22.89
CA LEU A 15 7.07 17.29 24.25
C LEU A 15 8.17 16.72 25.17
N GLY A 16 9.03 17.61 25.68
CA GLY A 16 10.21 17.21 26.46
C GLY A 16 11.13 16.29 25.64
N PRO A 17 11.46 15.06 26.10
CA PRO A 17 12.33 14.14 25.37
C PRO A 17 11.66 13.45 24.17
N VAL A 18 10.33 13.60 24.00
CA VAL A 18 9.57 12.91 22.95
C VAL A 18 9.26 13.88 21.82
N SER A 19 9.71 13.54 20.61
CA SER A 19 9.38 14.29 19.39
C SER A 19 8.34 13.56 18.55
N ILE A 20 7.22 14.21 18.30
CA ILE A 20 6.15 13.74 17.42
C ILE A 20 6.51 14.18 16.00
N HIS A 21 6.51 13.24 15.07
CA HIS A 21 6.88 13.48 13.67
C HIS A 21 5.64 13.57 12.79
N TRP A 22 5.69 14.44 11.77
CA TRP A 22 4.64 14.54 10.76
C TRP A 22 4.40 13.21 10.05
N TYR A 23 5.46 12.43 9.82
CA TYR A 23 5.36 11.11 9.22
C TYR A 23 4.42 10.19 10.02
N GLY A 24 4.56 10.17 11.35
CA GLY A 24 3.69 9.37 12.23
C GLY A 24 2.24 9.82 12.15
N LEU A 25 1.99 11.13 12.13
CA LEU A 25 0.64 11.68 11.95
C LEU A 25 0.04 11.29 10.60
N CYS A 26 0.80 11.40 9.51
CA CYS A 26 0.36 11.00 8.17
C CYS A 26 0.03 9.51 8.10
N MET A 27 0.81 8.66 8.78
CA MET A 27 0.55 7.22 8.87
C MET A 27 -0.75 6.92 9.61
N VAL A 28 -0.99 7.54 10.78
CA VAL A 28 -2.23 7.36 11.54
C VAL A 28 -3.43 7.86 10.74
N ALA A 29 -3.32 9.04 10.12
CA ALA A 29 -4.36 9.59 9.26
C ALA A 29 -4.65 8.67 8.06
N GLY A 30 -3.61 8.11 7.43
CA GLY A 30 -3.73 7.16 6.34
C GLY A 30 -4.41 5.85 6.75
N ILE A 31 -4.06 5.29 7.91
CA ILE A 31 -4.71 4.10 8.46
C ILE A 31 -6.19 4.38 8.75
N LEU A 32 -6.50 5.52 9.38
CA LEU A 32 -7.88 5.90 9.70
C LEU A 32 -8.72 6.10 8.43
N ALA A 33 -8.21 6.85 7.46
CA ALA A 33 -8.88 7.07 6.19
C ALA A 33 -9.07 5.76 5.42
N GLY A 34 -8.06 4.89 5.40
CA GLY A 34 -8.13 3.57 4.80
C GLY A 34 -9.19 2.68 5.46
N TYR A 35 -9.25 2.68 6.80
CA TYR A 35 -10.28 1.98 7.57
C TYR A 35 -11.69 2.49 7.26
N LEU A 36 -11.89 3.82 7.26
CA LEU A 36 -13.21 4.42 6.98
C LEU A 36 -13.68 4.08 5.56
N LEU A 37 -12.78 4.11 4.57
CA LEU A 37 -13.11 3.76 3.20
C LEU A 37 -13.37 2.26 3.05
N ALA A 38 -12.58 1.39 3.69
CA ALA A 38 -12.83 -0.05 3.72
C ALA A 38 -14.19 -0.36 4.39
N ARG A 39 -14.51 0.30 5.50
CA ARG A 39 -15.82 0.17 6.18
C ARG A 39 -16.96 0.56 5.25
N ALA A 40 -16.79 1.61 4.45
CA ALA A 40 -17.76 1.97 3.42
C ALA A 40 -17.85 0.90 2.32
N SER A 41 -16.74 0.33 1.85
CA SER A 41 -16.70 -0.76 0.88
C SER A 41 -17.48 -2.00 1.38
N PHE A 42 -17.22 -2.44 2.62
CA PHE A 42 -17.93 -3.58 3.23
C PHE A 42 -19.44 -3.35 3.25
N ARG A 43 -19.90 -2.18 3.69
CA ARG A 43 -21.33 -1.82 3.69
C ARG A 43 -21.93 -1.81 2.29
N LYS A 44 -21.21 -1.31 1.30
CA LYS A 44 -21.67 -1.26 -0.09
C LYS A 44 -21.79 -2.65 -0.72
N ALA A 45 -20.96 -3.59 -0.28
CA ALA A 45 -21.01 -4.99 -0.67
C ALA A 45 -21.98 -5.84 0.18
N GLY A 46 -22.75 -5.23 1.10
CA GLY A 46 -23.65 -5.97 1.98
C GLY A 46 -22.94 -6.89 2.99
N LEU A 47 -21.64 -6.69 3.19
CA LEU A 47 -20.83 -7.47 4.13
C LEU A 47 -20.92 -6.86 5.53
N ALA A 48 -20.97 -7.74 6.53
CA ALA A 48 -20.99 -7.36 7.94
C ALA A 48 -19.67 -6.65 8.32
N VAL A 49 -19.77 -5.42 8.83
CA VAL A 49 -18.62 -4.58 9.19
C VAL A 49 -17.85 -5.15 10.38
N GLU A 50 -18.51 -5.96 11.20
CA GLU A 50 -17.96 -6.66 12.34
C GLU A 50 -16.78 -7.56 11.92
N PHE A 51 -16.77 -8.09 10.68
CA PHE A 51 -15.62 -8.82 10.17
C PHE A 51 -14.40 -7.92 9.97
N LEU A 52 -14.59 -6.71 9.45
CA LEU A 52 -13.52 -5.72 9.30
C LEU A 52 -12.99 -5.29 10.67
N GLU A 53 -13.88 -5.04 11.63
CA GLU A 53 -13.51 -4.62 13.00
C GLU A 53 -12.70 -5.73 13.71
N ARG A 54 -13.09 -6.99 13.54
CA ARG A 54 -12.33 -8.15 14.07
C ARG A 54 -10.99 -8.38 13.35
N LEU A 55 -10.91 -8.04 12.06
CA LEU A 55 -9.70 -8.17 11.26
C LEU A 55 -8.69 -7.04 11.53
N LEU A 56 -9.14 -5.85 11.92
CA LEU A 56 -8.31 -4.65 11.99
C LEU A 56 -7.05 -4.84 12.86
N ALA A 57 -7.21 -5.36 14.08
CA ALA A 57 -6.08 -5.57 14.98
C ALA A 57 -5.07 -6.61 14.43
N PRO A 58 -5.47 -7.81 14.00
CA PRO A 58 -4.59 -8.75 13.30
C PRO A 58 -3.89 -8.14 12.08
N LEU A 59 -4.62 -7.37 11.26
CA LEU A 59 -4.11 -6.77 10.04
C LEU A 59 -3.01 -5.74 10.33
N LEU A 60 -3.22 -4.85 11.30
CA LEU A 60 -2.23 -3.86 11.73
C LEU A 60 -1.03 -4.52 12.39
N ALA A 61 -1.25 -5.51 13.26
CA ALA A 61 -0.16 -6.25 13.91
C ALA A 61 0.69 -7.02 12.88
N GLY A 62 0.05 -7.75 11.97
CA GLY A 62 0.73 -8.48 10.90
C GLY A 62 1.49 -7.54 9.97
N GLY A 63 0.90 -6.41 9.60
CA GLY A 63 1.58 -5.38 8.81
C GLY A 63 2.80 -4.81 9.53
N PHE A 64 2.68 -4.44 10.80
CA PHE A 64 3.80 -3.90 11.58
C PHE A 64 4.94 -4.92 11.74
N ILE A 65 4.62 -6.16 12.11
CA ILE A 65 5.59 -7.25 12.26
C ILE A 65 6.26 -7.53 10.91
N GLY A 66 5.48 -7.68 9.85
CA GLY A 66 6.00 -7.92 8.51
C GLY A 66 6.91 -6.81 8.02
N ALA A 67 6.54 -5.54 8.26
CA ALA A 67 7.36 -4.38 7.91
C ALA A 67 8.73 -4.42 8.58
N ARG A 68 8.77 -4.82 9.87
CA ARG A 68 10.00 -4.94 10.63
C ARG A 68 10.85 -6.11 10.17
N VAL A 69 10.25 -7.30 10.03
CA VAL A 69 10.95 -8.51 9.58
C VAL A 69 11.57 -8.28 8.20
N TYR A 70 10.83 -7.70 7.27
CA TYR A 70 11.35 -7.42 5.93
C TYR A 70 12.54 -6.45 5.95
N HIS A 71 12.48 -5.38 6.76
CA HIS A 71 13.60 -4.47 6.91
C HIS A 71 14.84 -5.17 7.50
N VAL A 72 14.65 -5.99 8.53
CA VAL A 72 15.73 -6.76 9.17
C VAL A 72 16.38 -7.73 8.18
N LEU A 73 15.59 -8.36 7.30
CA LEU A 73 16.12 -9.25 6.25
C LEU A 73 16.93 -8.50 5.20
N ASN A 74 16.56 -7.26 4.86
CA ASN A 74 17.33 -6.44 3.92
C ASN A 74 18.67 -5.98 4.51
N GLU A 75 18.71 -5.75 5.82
CA GLU A 75 19.90 -5.31 6.57
C GLU A 75 20.48 -6.46 7.42
N LEU A 76 20.37 -7.71 6.94
CA LEU A 76 20.69 -8.91 7.71
C LEU A 76 22.12 -8.90 8.30
N PRO A 77 23.18 -8.47 7.58
CA PRO A 77 24.51 -8.40 8.15
C PRO A 77 24.61 -7.50 9.40
N TYR A 78 23.89 -6.37 9.40
CA TYR A 78 23.85 -5.45 10.53
C TYR A 78 23.13 -6.10 11.74
N TYR A 79 21.94 -6.66 11.52
CA TYR A 79 21.15 -7.24 12.61
C TYR A 79 21.72 -8.56 13.15
N ALA A 80 22.53 -9.28 12.36
CA ALA A 80 23.30 -10.41 12.85
C ALA A 80 24.34 -10.00 13.91
N ALA A 81 24.95 -8.81 13.75
CA ALA A 81 25.87 -8.24 14.74
C ALA A 81 25.13 -7.56 15.91
N HIS A 82 23.90 -7.11 15.69
CA HIS A 82 23.10 -6.35 16.66
C HIS A 82 21.70 -6.96 16.90
N PRO A 83 21.59 -8.20 17.42
CA PRO A 83 20.33 -8.93 17.48
C PRO A 83 19.27 -8.28 18.38
N LEU A 84 19.70 -7.59 19.45
CA LEU A 84 18.77 -6.86 20.33
C LEU A 84 18.10 -5.67 19.64
N GLU A 85 18.70 -5.15 18.56
CA GLU A 85 18.14 -4.03 17.81
C GLU A 85 16.99 -4.46 16.90
N ILE A 86 16.80 -5.75 16.65
CA ILE A 86 15.68 -6.28 15.86
C ILE A 86 14.33 -5.80 16.42
N VAL A 87 14.18 -5.69 17.74
CA VAL A 87 12.95 -5.22 18.38
C VAL A 87 12.89 -3.70 18.59
N ALA A 88 14.00 -2.99 18.35
CA ALA A 88 14.14 -1.56 18.58
C ALA A 88 13.48 -0.71 17.48
N VAL A 89 12.18 -0.87 17.29
CA VAL A 89 11.37 -0.19 16.25
C VAL A 89 11.37 1.34 16.35
N TRP A 90 11.69 1.88 17.53
CA TRP A 90 11.86 3.33 17.74
C TRP A 90 13.12 3.89 17.06
N LYS A 91 14.08 3.04 16.66
CA LYS A 91 15.22 3.43 15.81
C LYS A 91 14.85 3.52 14.32
N GLY A 92 13.57 3.31 13.98
CA GLY A 92 13.09 3.26 12.60
C GLY A 92 13.21 1.86 11.98
N GLY A 93 13.31 1.80 10.66
CA GLY A 93 13.49 0.55 9.93
C GLY A 93 12.20 -0.27 9.79
N LEU A 94 11.24 0.28 9.05
CA LEU A 94 10.01 -0.38 8.64
C LEU A 94 9.89 -0.31 7.12
N ALA A 95 9.70 -1.45 6.46
CA ALA A 95 9.57 -1.53 5.02
C ALA A 95 8.12 -1.79 4.59
N ILE A 96 7.60 -0.96 3.67
CA ILE A 96 6.22 -1.09 3.18
C ILE A 96 5.93 -2.45 2.53
N HIS A 97 6.89 -3.04 1.82
CA HIS A 97 6.77 -4.37 1.22
C HIS A 97 6.48 -5.43 2.29
N GLY A 98 7.20 -5.36 3.41
CA GLY A 98 6.93 -6.21 4.58
C GLY A 98 5.55 -5.97 5.18
N ALA A 99 5.10 -4.71 5.24
CA ALA A 99 3.76 -4.39 5.72
C ALA A 99 2.65 -5.03 4.87
N LEU A 100 2.80 -5.00 3.54
CA LEU A 100 1.86 -5.61 2.62
C LEU A 100 1.85 -7.13 2.74
N ILE A 101 3.03 -7.76 2.81
CA ILE A 101 3.16 -9.22 2.96
C ILE A 101 2.59 -9.68 4.31
N GLY A 102 2.99 -9.01 5.40
CA GLY A 102 2.51 -9.33 6.75
C GLY A 102 1.01 -9.10 6.92
N GLY A 103 0.46 -8.03 6.32
CA GLY A 103 -0.97 -7.77 6.27
C GLY A 103 -1.74 -8.84 5.46
N ALA A 104 -1.23 -9.25 4.30
CA ALA A 104 -1.81 -10.34 3.51
C ALA A 104 -1.78 -11.67 4.28
N ALA A 105 -0.68 -11.99 4.96
CA ALA A 105 -0.57 -13.17 5.80
C ALA A 105 -1.56 -13.14 6.98
N ALA A 106 -1.74 -11.98 7.62
CA ALA A 106 -2.74 -11.80 8.68
C ALA A 106 -4.18 -11.95 8.18
N LEU A 107 -4.49 -11.41 6.99
CA LEU A 107 -5.78 -11.61 6.34
C LEU A 107 -6.03 -13.09 6.02
N PHE A 108 -5.04 -13.78 5.45
CA PHE A 108 -5.12 -15.20 5.16
C PHE A 108 -5.34 -16.03 6.44
N TRP A 109 -4.55 -15.76 7.49
CA TRP A 109 -4.72 -16.38 8.80
C TRP A 109 -6.11 -16.12 9.39
N PHE A 110 -6.60 -14.88 9.30
CA PHE A 110 -7.91 -14.50 9.79
C PHE A 110 -9.00 -15.28 9.08
N ILE A 111 -8.93 -15.42 7.76
CA ILE A 111 -9.90 -16.18 6.96
C ILE A 111 -9.87 -17.66 7.37
N VAL A 112 -8.69 -18.28 7.44
CA VAL A 112 -8.54 -19.69 7.82
C VAL A 112 -9.04 -19.96 9.24
N ARG A 113 -8.82 -19.03 10.19
CA ARG A 113 -9.32 -19.14 11.57
C ARG A 113 -10.82 -18.91 11.68
N THR A 114 -11.34 -18.00 10.85
CA THR A 114 -12.74 -17.57 10.86
C THR A 114 -13.60 -18.44 9.91
N ASP A 115 -13.01 -19.45 9.30
CA ASP A 115 -13.61 -20.38 8.33
C ASP A 115 -14.81 -21.18 8.89
N ALA A 116 -15.00 -21.20 10.22
CA ALA A 116 -16.27 -21.64 10.85
C ALA A 116 -17.47 -20.72 10.52
N ILE A 117 -17.23 -19.45 10.18
CA ILE A 117 -18.23 -18.47 9.76
C ILE A 117 -18.37 -18.46 8.23
N ALA A 118 -17.26 -18.67 7.52
CA ALA A 118 -17.20 -18.76 6.06
C ALA A 118 -18.07 -19.91 5.49
N LYS A 119 -18.19 -21.03 6.23
CA LYS A 119 -19.07 -22.17 5.89
C LYS A 119 -20.58 -21.89 5.90
N ARG A 120 -21.05 -20.74 6.43
CA ARG A 120 -22.49 -20.39 6.50
C ARG A 120 -22.99 -19.62 5.29
N ALA A 121 -22.11 -19.11 4.43
CA ALA A 121 -22.49 -18.50 3.16
C ALA A 121 -22.57 -19.59 2.06
N PRO A 122 -23.73 -19.83 1.43
CA PRO A 122 -23.83 -20.82 0.36
C PRO A 122 -22.90 -20.42 -0.80
N GLY A 123 -21.93 -21.29 -1.13
CA GLY A 123 -20.91 -21.07 -2.18
C GLY A 123 -19.46 -21.03 -1.68
N PHE A 124 -19.24 -20.93 -0.37
CA PHE A 124 -17.91 -20.91 0.24
C PHE A 124 -17.36 -22.32 0.49
N ARG A 125 -16.53 -22.85 -0.41
CA ARG A 125 -15.73 -24.06 -0.19
C ARG A 125 -14.30 -23.88 -0.71
N GLY A 126 -13.30 -23.90 0.18
CA GLY A 126 -11.89 -24.20 -0.13
C GLY A 126 -11.14 -23.35 -1.17
N SER A 127 -11.68 -22.20 -1.58
CA SER A 127 -11.16 -21.35 -2.67
C SER A 127 -10.45 -20.09 -2.14
N LEU A 128 -9.60 -19.46 -2.95
CA LEU A 128 -9.03 -18.12 -2.67
C LEU A 128 -10.08 -17.00 -2.68
N ALA A 129 -11.33 -17.29 -3.08
CA ALA A 129 -12.42 -16.32 -3.17
C ALA A 129 -12.65 -15.46 -1.90
N PRO A 130 -12.64 -16.00 -0.66
CA PRO A 130 -12.83 -15.18 0.54
C PRO A 130 -11.71 -14.17 0.73
N PHE A 131 -10.48 -14.58 0.44
CA PHE A 131 -9.30 -13.72 0.50
C PHE A 131 -9.42 -12.60 -0.51
N LEU A 132 -9.78 -12.94 -1.74
CA LEU A 132 -9.94 -11.99 -2.83
C LEU A 132 -11.10 -11.02 -2.59
N LEU A 133 -12.21 -11.47 -1.99
CA LEU A 133 -13.32 -10.61 -1.61
C LEU A 133 -12.89 -9.58 -0.56
N PHE A 134 -12.22 -10.01 0.50
CA PHE A 134 -11.71 -9.08 1.51
C PHE A 134 -10.64 -8.14 0.92
N ALA A 135 -9.77 -8.66 0.06
CA ALA A 135 -8.77 -7.86 -0.64
C ALA A 135 -9.43 -6.78 -1.52
N ASP A 136 -10.52 -7.10 -2.23
CA ASP A 136 -11.30 -6.13 -3.00
C ASP A 136 -11.85 -5.01 -2.12
N MET A 137 -12.39 -5.36 -0.94
CA MET A 137 -12.96 -4.37 -0.02
C MET A 137 -11.89 -3.46 0.61
N LEU A 138 -10.70 -4.00 0.85
CA LEU A 138 -9.57 -3.28 1.45
C LEU A 138 -8.79 -2.43 0.43
N ALA A 139 -8.76 -2.81 -0.85
CA ALA A 139 -7.94 -2.19 -1.88
C ALA A 139 -8.13 -0.66 -2.04
N PRO A 140 -9.36 -0.11 -2.08
CA PRO A 140 -9.55 1.35 -2.12
C PRO A 140 -8.94 2.05 -0.90
N GLY A 141 -9.14 1.47 0.30
CA GLY A 141 -8.61 1.99 1.55
C GLY A 141 -7.08 1.93 1.60
N LEU A 142 -6.49 0.86 1.06
CA LEU A 142 -5.04 0.70 0.95
C LEU A 142 -4.42 1.77 0.02
N ALA A 143 -5.05 2.04 -1.13
CA ALA A 143 -4.60 3.10 -2.04
C ALA A 143 -4.68 4.49 -1.37
N LEU A 144 -5.79 4.79 -0.69
CA LEU A 144 -5.97 6.06 0.02
C LEU A 144 -4.97 6.22 1.17
N GLY A 145 -4.75 5.17 1.95
CA GLY A 145 -3.78 5.18 3.05
C GLY A 145 -2.36 5.46 2.56
N GLN A 146 -1.95 4.85 1.44
CA GLN A 146 -0.66 5.14 0.82
C GLN A 146 -0.60 6.57 0.26
N ALA A 147 -1.68 7.06 -0.36
CA ALA A 147 -1.73 8.43 -0.88
C ALA A 147 -1.47 9.47 0.22
N ILE A 148 -2.08 9.28 1.40
CA ILE A 148 -1.88 10.14 2.57
C ILE A 148 -0.48 9.93 3.16
N GLY A 149 -0.02 8.67 3.27
CA GLY A 149 1.31 8.34 3.78
C GLY A 149 2.46 9.03 3.03
N ARG A 150 2.31 9.26 1.72
CA ARG A 150 3.30 9.99 0.90
C ARG A 150 3.60 11.40 1.39
N TRP A 151 2.65 12.06 2.06
CA TRP A 151 2.89 13.37 2.66
C TRP A 151 3.94 13.33 3.78
N GLY A 152 4.11 12.18 4.45
CA GLY A 152 5.22 11.98 5.38
C GLY A 152 6.59 12.16 4.71
N ASN A 153 6.73 11.71 3.45
CA ASN A 153 7.99 11.86 2.71
C ASN A 153 8.30 13.33 2.40
N TYR A 154 7.28 14.17 2.17
CA TYR A 154 7.46 15.61 2.01
C TYR A 154 8.02 16.26 3.28
N PHE A 155 7.44 15.95 4.44
CA PHE A 155 7.90 16.50 5.71
C PHE A 155 9.29 16.01 6.13
N ASN A 156 9.61 14.76 5.80
CA ASN A 156 10.95 14.19 5.99
C ASN A 156 11.96 14.67 4.93
N GLN A 157 11.51 15.38 3.90
CA GLN A 157 12.33 15.78 2.76
C GLN A 157 13.10 14.61 2.15
N GLU A 158 12.40 13.50 1.92
CA GLU A 158 12.98 12.28 1.36
C GLU A 158 12.21 11.85 0.13
N LEU A 159 12.80 10.93 -0.65
CA LEU A 159 12.11 10.26 -1.75
C LEU A 159 11.52 11.23 -2.81
N TYR A 160 12.18 12.37 -3.02
CA TYR A 160 11.86 13.34 -4.07
C TYR A 160 12.51 12.96 -5.41
N GLY A 161 12.15 13.69 -6.48
CA GLY A 161 12.64 13.43 -7.83
C GLY A 161 13.84 14.29 -8.22
N ALA A 162 14.22 14.24 -9.49
CA ALA A 162 15.32 15.00 -10.07
C ALA A 162 15.14 16.53 -9.94
N PRO A 163 16.22 17.32 -10.08
CA PRO A 163 16.13 18.78 -10.12
C PRO A 163 15.17 19.28 -11.19
N THR A 164 14.46 20.38 -10.89
CA THR A 164 13.46 20.93 -11.80
C THR A 164 13.35 22.44 -11.71
N LEU A 165 12.99 23.07 -12.82
CA LEU A 165 12.69 24.52 -12.90
C LEU A 165 11.18 24.80 -12.95
N LEU A 166 10.35 23.76 -12.81
CA LEU A 166 8.90 23.90 -12.87
C LEU A 166 8.36 24.69 -11.66
N PRO A 167 7.28 25.47 -11.83
CA PRO A 167 6.76 26.36 -10.77
C PRO A 167 6.14 25.62 -9.57
N TRP A 168 6.06 24.29 -9.61
CA TRP A 168 5.63 23.41 -8.52
C TRP A 168 6.77 22.54 -7.96
N GLY A 169 8.02 22.80 -8.33
CA GLY A 169 9.18 22.18 -7.68
C GLY A 169 9.17 22.46 -6.17
N ILE A 170 9.66 21.53 -5.35
CA ILE A 170 9.76 21.73 -3.89
C ILE A 170 11.21 22.02 -3.51
N PRO A 171 11.45 22.94 -2.55
CA PRO A 171 12.78 23.12 -2.03
C PRO A 171 13.15 21.94 -1.14
N ILE A 172 14.42 21.52 -1.21
CA ILE A 172 15.00 20.51 -0.31
C ILE A 172 16.19 21.13 0.40
N ASP A 173 16.24 20.98 1.73
CA ASP A 173 17.32 21.48 2.58
C ASP A 173 18.62 20.75 2.27
N LEU A 174 19.74 21.47 2.37
CA LEU A 174 21.05 20.95 1.97
C LEU A 174 21.40 19.62 2.65
N ALA A 175 21.04 19.45 3.93
CA ALA A 175 21.29 18.23 4.70
C ALA A 175 20.49 17.01 4.22
N SER A 176 19.39 17.24 3.50
CA SER A 176 18.50 16.18 2.98
C SER A 176 18.71 15.93 1.49
N ARG A 177 19.65 16.63 0.83
CA ARG A 177 19.97 16.45 -0.60
C ARG A 177 20.70 15.14 -0.85
N VAL A 178 20.31 14.41 -1.89
CA VAL A 178 21.03 13.22 -2.37
C VAL A 178 22.44 13.66 -2.81
N PRO A 179 23.50 12.91 -2.46
CA PRO A 179 24.86 13.22 -2.89
C PRO A 179 24.98 13.45 -4.41
N GLY A 180 25.68 14.50 -4.81
CA GLY A 180 25.82 14.93 -6.20
C GLY A 180 24.75 15.90 -6.70
N TYR A 181 23.75 16.23 -5.88
CA TYR A 181 22.69 17.20 -6.20
C TYR A 181 22.68 18.43 -5.28
N GLU A 182 23.76 18.69 -4.56
CA GLU A 182 23.87 19.76 -3.56
C GLU A 182 23.70 21.15 -4.17
N GLY A 183 24.07 21.32 -5.45
CA GLY A 183 23.94 22.59 -6.20
C GLY A 183 22.53 22.95 -6.62
N TYR A 184 21.54 22.07 -6.43
CA TYR A 184 20.15 22.31 -6.83
C TYR A 184 19.28 22.66 -5.62
N LEU A 185 18.39 23.64 -5.80
CA LEU A 185 17.43 24.03 -4.77
C LEU A 185 16.09 23.30 -4.92
N TYR A 186 15.58 23.17 -6.14
CA TYR A 186 14.24 22.69 -6.44
C TYR A 186 14.24 21.32 -7.10
N PHE A 187 13.35 20.46 -6.61
CA PHE A 187 13.23 19.08 -7.04
C PHE A 187 11.78 18.73 -7.39
N HIS A 188 11.59 17.73 -8.24
CA HIS A 188 10.27 17.21 -8.54
C HIS A 188 9.60 16.66 -7.26
N PRO A 189 8.37 17.09 -6.91
CA PRO A 189 7.63 16.56 -5.77
C PRO A 189 7.07 15.17 -6.08
N ALA A 190 7.94 14.15 -6.15
CA ALA A 190 7.56 12.78 -6.44
C ALA A 190 6.49 12.25 -5.47
N PHE A 191 6.55 12.65 -4.19
CA PHE A 191 5.52 12.34 -3.19
C PHE A 191 4.13 12.79 -3.64
N LEU A 192 4.01 13.97 -4.25
CA LEU A 192 2.74 14.55 -4.68
C LEU A 192 2.20 13.81 -5.90
N TYR A 193 3.08 13.48 -6.85
CA TYR A 193 2.70 12.69 -8.03
C TYR A 193 2.18 11.31 -7.62
N GLU A 194 2.87 10.63 -6.70
CA GLU A 194 2.41 9.34 -6.14
C GLU A 194 1.12 9.50 -5.35
N SER A 195 1.00 10.54 -4.53
CA SER A 195 -0.19 10.82 -3.71
C SER A 195 -1.43 11.05 -4.58
N LEU A 196 -1.34 11.92 -5.58
CA LEU A 196 -2.44 12.22 -6.49
C LEU A 196 -2.85 11.00 -7.31
N TRP A 197 -1.87 10.23 -7.81
CA TRP A 197 -2.16 8.99 -8.53
C TRP A 197 -2.90 7.99 -7.65
N LEU A 198 -2.37 7.69 -6.46
CA LEU A 198 -2.97 6.73 -5.53
C LEU A 198 -4.35 7.19 -5.03
N PHE A 199 -4.55 8.49 -4.85
CA PHE A 199 -5.86 9.04 -4.54
C PHE A 199 -6.86 8.81 -5.69
N GLY A 200 -6.44 9.08 -6.93
CA GLY A 200 -7.23 8.76 -8.12
C GLY A 200 -7.55 7.28 -8.23
N VAL A 201 -6.58 6.40 -7.96
CA VAL A 201 -6.79 4.95 -7.88
C VAL A 201 -7.81 4.60 -6.81
N ALA A 202 -7.71 5.15 -5.60
CA ALA A 202 -8.68 4.91 -4.53
C ALA A 202 -10.12 5.29 -4.96
N LEU A 203 -10.29 6.43 -5.63
CA LEU A 203 -11.59 6.86 -6.16
C LEU A 203 -12.13 5.92 -7.24
N ILE A 204 -11.28 5.55 -8.21
CA ILE A 204 -11.64 4.61 -9.30
C ILE A 204 -12.09 3.28 -8.69
N LEU A 205 -11.29 2.71 -7.80
CA LEU A 205 -11.58 1.42 -7.18
C LEU A 205 -12.85 1.47 -6.34
N PHE A 206 -13.01 2.50 -5.51
CA PHE A 206 -14.21 2.65 -4.70
C PHE A 206 -15.46 2.79 -5.58
N PHE A 207 -15.40 3.61 -6.63
CA PHE A 207 -16.50 3.77 -7.58
C PHE A 207 -16.85 2.46 -8.27
N LEU A 208 -15.86 1.75 -8.83
CA LEU A 208 -16.07 0.46 -9.48
C LEU A 208 -16.61 -0.59 -8.51
N LEU A 209 -16.09 -0.64 -7.29
CA LEU A 209 -16.60 -1.51 -6.23
C LEU A 209 -18.07 -1.21 -5.94
N THR A 210 -18.47 0.06 -5.78
CA THR A 210 -19.88 0.39 -5.55
C THR A 210 -20.81 0.01 -6.70
N ARG A 211 -20.28 -0.03 -7.93
CA ARG A 211 -21.04 -0.39 -9.14
C ARG A 211 -21.11 -1.90 -9.33
N TRP A 212 -20.01 -2.61 -9.13
CA TRP A 212 -19.90 -4.06 -9.30
C TRP A 212 -20.49 -4.84 -8.13
N ALA A 213 -20.41 -4.32 -6.90
CA ALA A 213 -20.99 -4.96 -5.71
C ALA A 213 -22.53 -5.10 -5.78
N ARG A 214 -23.18 -4.42 -6.72
CA ARG A 214 -24.62 -4.53 -7.00
C ARG A 214 -24.94 -5.39 -8.22
N GLN A 215 -23.91 -5.83 -8.96
CA GLN A 215 -24.09 -6.67 -10.13
C GLN A 215 -24.03 -8.11 -9.68
N GLU A 216 -25.05 -8.88 -10.06
CA GLU A 216 -25.02 -10.32 -9.87
C GLU A 216 -24.60 -11.02 -11.16
N PRO A 217 -23.60 -11.91 -11.13
CA PRO A 217 -22.74 -12.18 -9.98
C PRO A 217 -21.61 -11.13 -9.78
N PHE A 218 -21.11 -10.93 -8.56
CA PHE A 218 -19.88 -10.17 -8.27
C PHE A 218 -18.63 -11.05 -8.52
N ILE A 219 -17.54 -10.53 -9.12
CA ILE A 219 -16.30 -11.29 -9.36
C ILE A 219 -15.25 -10.89 -8.33
N GLU A 220 -14.99 -11.76 -7.37
CA GLU A 220 -13.99 -11.55 -6.33
C GLU A 220 -12.58 -11.43 -6.94
N GLY A 221 -11.79 -10.51 -6.40
CA GLY A 221 -10.42 -10.23 -6.80
C GLY A 221 -10.29 -9.21 -7.93
N CYS A 222 -11.37 -8.86 -8.64
CA CYS A 222 -11.27 -7.91 -9.75
C CYS A 222 -10.79 -6.53 -9.30
N VAL A 223 -11.26 -6.03 -8.15
CA VAL A 223 -10.89 -4.71 -7.64
C VAL A 223 -9.46 -4.72 -7.11
N PHE A 224 -9.06 -5.77 -6.41
CA PHE A 224 -7.71 -5.96 -5.88
C PHE A 224 -6.67 -6.12 -7.00
N PHE A 225 -6.95 -6.93 -8.02
CA PHE A 225 -6.04 -7.07 -9.15
C PHE A 225 -5.93 -5.79 -9.98
N LEU A 226 -7.03 -5.05 -10.13
CA LEU A 226 -6.98 -3.71 -10.73
C LEU A 226 -6.15 -2.73 -9.89
N PHE A 227 -6.25 -2.80 -8.55
CA PHE A 227 -5.38 -2.05 -7.66
C PHE A 227 -3.90 -2.33 -7.90
N LEU A 228 -3.50 -3.60 -7.96
CA LEU A 228 -2.11 -3.98 -8.26
C LEU A 228 -1.63 -3.39 -9.59
N ALA A 229 -2.47 -3.50 -10.64
CA ALA A 229 -2.14 -2.95 -11.94
C ALA A 229 -1.97 -1.43 -11.91
N LEU A 230 -2.95 -0.71 -11.37
CA LEU A 230 -2.91 0.75 -11.37
C LEU A 230 -1.82 1.30 -10.42
N ALA A 231 -1.64 0.72 -9.25
CA ALA A 231 -0.58 1.10 -8.32
C ALA A 231 0.80 0.86 -8.94
N GLY A 232 1.00 -0.29 -9.59
CA GLY A 232 2.22 -0.62 -10.32
C GLY A 232 2.50 0.37 -11.46
N ILE A 233 1.51 0.74 -12.27
CA ILE A 233 1.67 1.73 -13.35
C ILE A 233 2.15 3.08 -12.81
N GLY A 234 1.49 3.59 -11.77
CA GLY A 234 1.86 4.88 -11.17
C GLY A 234 3.26 4.85 -10.58
N ARG A 235 3.59 3.77 -9.85
CA ARG A 235 4.92 3.59 -9.24
C ARG A 235 6.01 3.48 -10.31
N PHE A 236 5.77 2.73 -11.39
CA PHE A 236 6.69 2.60 -12.50
C PHE A 236 6.99 3.96 -13.15
N GLY A 237 5.96 4.77 -13.37
CA GLY A 237 6.09 6.11 -13.95
C GLY A 237 6.89 7.08 -13.08
N VAL A 238 6.59 7.15 -11.77
CA VAL A 238 7.30 8.05 -10.87
C VAL A 238 8.75 7.64 -10.66
N GLU A 239 9.07 6.34 -10.74
CA GLU A 239 10.42 5.84 -10.53
C GLU A 239 11.42 6.37 -11.57
N PHE A 240 10.97 6.80 -12.76
CA PHE A 240 11.83 7.50 -13.74
C PHE A 240 12.29 8.88 -13.25
N LEU A 241 11.54 9.51 -12.36
CA LEU A 241 11.88 10.82 -11.80
C LEU A 241 12.77 10.70 -10.57
N ARG A 242 12.82 9.53 -9.93
CA ARG A 242 13.53 9.32 -8.66
C ARG A 242 15.03 9.44 -8.84
N ILE A 243 15.70 9.93 -7.80
CA ILE A 243 17.17 10.03 -7.74
C ILE A 243 17.76 9.35 -6.50
N ASP A 244 16.94 8.71 -5.67
CA ASP A 244 17.42 7.94 -4.52
C ASP A 244 18.28 6.74 -4.95
N ALA A 245 19.20 6.36 -4.06
CA ALA A 245 20.13 5.24 -4.25
C ALA A 245 19.37 3.90 -4.18
N MET A 246 18.79 3.50 -5.31
CA MET A 246 18.07 2.24 -5.47
C MET A 246 18.91 1.26 -6.31
N PRO A 247 19.01 -0.03 -5.94
CA PRO A 247 19.72 -1.02 -6.73
C PRO A 247 19.18 -1.14 -8.15
N TYR A 248 20.09 -1.37 -9.11
CA TYR A 248 19.76 -1.71 -10.48
C TYR A 248 19.92 -3.20 -10.71
N LEU A 249 18.98 -3.80 -11.43
CA LEU A 249 19.05 -5.18 -11.89
C LEU A 249 18.74 -5.19 -13.39
N PHE A 250 19.59 -5.83 -14.20
CA PHE A 250 19.47 -5.81 -15.67
C PHE A 250 19.40 -4.39 -16.28
N GLY A 251 20.06 -3.41 -15.67
CA GLY A 251 20.07 -2.02 -16.15
C GLY A 251 18.80 -1.21 -15.82
N VAL A 252 17.85 -1.77 -15.08
CA VAL A 252 16.63 -1.08 -14.63
C VAL A 252 16.56 -1.02 -13.10
N ARG A 253 15.93 0.01 -12.54
CA ARG A 253 15.80 0.16 -11.08
C ARG A 253 14.95 -0.98 -10.53
N LEU A 254 15.34 -1.55 -9.39
CA LEU A 254 14.63 -2.67 -8.76
C LEU A 254 13.13 -2.36 -8.55
N GLN A 255 12.79 -1.13 -8.17
CA GLN A 255 11.40 -0.72 -7.98
C GLN A 255 10.60 -0.68 -9.29
N GLN A 256 11.23 -0.43 -10.44
CA GLN A 256 10.58 -0.55 -11.75
C GLN A 256 10.23 -2.00 -12.04
N LEU A 257 11.13 -2.94 -11.74
CA LEU A 257 10.86 -4.38 -11.91
C LEU A 257 9.73 -4.86 -11.00
N VAL A 258 9.76 -4.47 -9.72
CA VAL A 258 8.68 -4.79 -8.76
C VAL A 258 7.36 -4.20 -9.22
N SER A 259 7.37 -2.98 -9.75
CA SER A 259 6.18 -2.33 -10.30
C SER A 259 5.65 -3.06 -11.54
N ALA A 260 6.53 -3.45 -12.47
CA ALA A 260 6.16 -4.22 -13.65
C ALA A 260 5.59 -5.60 -13.29
N LEU A 261 6.17 -6.27 -12.28
CA LEU A 261 5.62 -7.51 -11.74
C LEU A 261 4.22 -7.28 -11.13
N SER A 262 4.03 -6.19 -10.38
CA SER A 262 2.72 -5.82 -9.83
C SER A 262 1.67 -5.62 -10.93
N VAL A 263 2.06 -4.96 -12.03
CA VAL A 263 1.21 -4.81 -13.23
C VAL A 263 0.86 -6.15 -13.85
N ALA A 264 1.85 -7.01 -14.07
CA ALA A 264 1.63 -8.33 -14.63
C ALA A 264 0.67 -9.16 -13.75
N LEU A 265 0.91 -9.21 -12.44
CA LEU A 265 0.04 -9.91 -11.48
C LEU A 265 -1.39 -9.36 -11.48
N GLY A 266 -1.55 -8.04 -11.57
CA GLY A 266 -2.87 -7.41 -11.70
C GLY A 266 -3.61 -7.82 -12.98
N ILE A 267 -2.94 -7.77 -14.13
CA ILE A 267 -3.56 -8.15 -15.41
C ILE A 267 -3.90 -9.65 -15.43
N PHE A 268 -2.92 -10.52 -15.13
CA PHE A 268 -3.11 -11.97 -15.18
C PHE A 268 -4.10 -12.44 -14.12
N GLY A 269 -4.04 -11.88 -12.90
CA GLY A 269 -4.98 -12.18 -11.84
C GLY A 269 -6.42 -11.84 -12.23
N MET A 270 -6.65 -10.66 -12.82
CA MET A 270 -7.97 -10.27 -13.32
C MET A 270 -8.49 -11.19 -14.43
N LEU A 271 -7.63 -11.58 -15.38
CA LEU A 271 -8.00 -12.54 -16.43
C LEU A 271 -8.32 -13.93 -15.84
N TRP A 272 -7.57 -14.34 -14.83
CA TRP A 272 -7.76 -15.62 -14.15
C TRP A 272 -9.10 -15.69 -13.40
N VAL A 273 -9.46 -14.70 -12.57
CA VAL A 273 -10.74 -14.71 -11.85
C VAL A 273 -11.94 -14.65 -12.80
N ARG A 274 -11.83 -13.92 -13.92
CA ARG A 274 -12.87 -13.89 -14.96
C ARG A 274 -13.02 -15.23 -15.68
N ARG A 275 -11.91 -15.93 -15.96
CA ARG A 275 -11.93 -17.26 -16.59
C ARG A 275 -12.53 -18.32 -15.67
N GLN A 276 -12.13 -18.34 -14.40
CA GLN A 276 -12.62 -19.31 -13.41
C GLN A 276 -14.15 -19.26 -13.26
N ARG A 277 -14.73 -18.08 -13.42
CA ARG A 277 -16.17 -17.88 -13.37
C ARG A 277 -16.90 -18.28 -14.65
N ASN A 278 -16.28 -18.15 -15.80
CA ASN A 278 -16.87 -18.54 -17.09
C ASN A 278 -16.83 -20.07 -17.32
N LEU A 279 -16.14 -20.83 -16.47
CA LEU A 279 -16.18 -22.29 -16.52
C LEU A 279 -17.58 -22.77 -16.06
N PRO A 280 -18.28 -23.60 -16.85
CA PRO A 280 -19.54 -24.22 -16.43
C PRO A 280 -19.32 -24.98 -15.12
N SER A 281 -20.19 -24.78 -14.13
CA SER A 281 -20.14 -25.53 -12.88
C SER A 281 -20.28 -27.03 -13.17
N ALA A 282 -19.18 -27.77 -13.15
CA ALA A 282 -19.12 -29.21 -13.49
C ALA A 282 -19.75 -30.12 -12.40
N ALA A 283 -20.80 -29.66 -11.71
CA ALA A 283 -21.47 -30.41 -10.64
C ALA A 283 -22.96 -30.07 -10.56
N ALA A 284 -23.66 -30.29 -11.67
CA ALA A 284 -25.12 -30.47 -11.71
C ALA A 284 -25.43 -31.69 -12.58
N GLY A 285 -24.86 -32.84 -12.21
CA GLY A 285 -24.93 -34.06 -13.01
C GLY A 285 -24.58 -35.30 -12.21
N THR A 286 -25.50 -35.71 -11.35
CA THR A 286 -25.95 -37.11 -11.19
C THR A 286 -27.29 -37.04 -10.47
N GLN A 287 -28.34 -37.29 -11.26
CA GLN A 287 -29.67 -37.68 -10.78
C GLN A 287 -29.59 -39.00 -10.03
#